data_AF-A0A2V3WA07-F1
#
_entry.id   AF-A0A2V3WA07-F1
#
_cell.length_a   1.000
_cell.length_b   1.000
_cell.length_c   1.000
_cell.angle_alpha   90.00
_cell.angle_beta   90.00
_cell.angle_gamma   90.00
#
_symmetry.space_group_name_H-M   'P 1'
#
loop_
_entity.id
_entity.type
_entity.pdbx_description
1 polymer ?
#
loop_
_entity_poly.entity_id
_entity_poly.type
_entity_poly.pdbx_seq_one_letter_code
_entity_poly.pdbx_strand_id
1 'polypeptide(L)'
;MMKYKNLLQILYRNYRKHGVLRLTGILSLLFILSGCQTILSPEQVTATFWKAMANGELESARKHTTQDTQYLVNKQESIIGTSPETGVIVINDPNAKVATVIALNNPENNKTLTFDTVLLKENNVWKVDYRQTLNNLSILPFGEVINSLRGIGDVINKKLEQQMPFIENQIRSFSDELIRQLDEFRNQLEKTNPTEKQ
;
A
#
# COMPACT_ATOMS: atom_id res chain seq x y z
N MET A 1 -76.83 34.23 -3.79
CA MET A 1 -75.73 35.05 -3.23
C MET A 1 -74.78 34.13 -2.45
N MET A 2 -73.84 33.48 -3.14
CA MET A 2 -72.95 32.48 -2.55
C MET A 2 -71.86 33.20 -1.76
N LYS A 3 -71.82 32.98 -0.43
CA LYS A 3 -70.98 33.76 0.50
C LYS A 3 -69.49 33.59 0.17
N TYR A 4 -68.82 34.70 -0.11
CA TYR A 4 -67.39 34.85 -0.41
C TYR A 4 -66.46 34.08 0.56
N LYS A 5 -66.89 33.89 1.82
CA LYS A 5 -66.20 33.07 2.84
C LYS A 5 -66.04 31.60 2.45
N ASN A 6 -66.99 31.00 1.71
CA ASN A 6 -66.90 29.59 1.29
C ASN A 6 -65.85 29.39 0.19
N LEU A 7 -65.70 30.36 -0.73
CA LEU A 7 -64.71 30.28 -1.82
C LEU A 7 -63.27 30.39 -1.27
N LEU A 8 -63.03 31.29 -0.31
CA LEU A 8 -61.74 31.43 0.34
C LEU A 8 -61.35 30.17 1.15
N GLN A 9 -62.29 29.53 1.84
CA GLN A 9 -62.03 28.28 2.56
C GLN A 9 -61.66 27.12 1.61
N ILE A 10 -62.33 27.03 0.45
CA ILE A 10 -62.05 25.97 -0.54
C ILE A 10 -60.66 26.18 -1.17
N LEU A 11 -60.32 27.41 -1.55
CA LEU A 11 -59.01 27.74 -2.12
C LEU A 11 -57.87 27.50 -1.12
N TYR A 12 -58.04 27.91 0.14
CA TYR A 12 -57.05 27.69 1.19
C TYR A 12 -56.83 26.19 1.49
N ARG A 13 -57.91 25.39 1.53
CA ARG A 13 -57.85 23.94 1.74
C ARG A 13 -57.18 23.22 0.58
N ASN A 14 -57.36 23.70 -0.66
CA ASN A 14 -56.74 23.13 -1.84
C ASN A 14 -55.24 23.48 -1.91
N TYR A 15 -54.88 24.73 -1.63
CA TYR A 15 -53.47 25.18 -1.60
C TYR A 15 -52.64 24.44 -0.54
N ARG A 16 -53.21 24.23 0.66
CA ARG A 16 -52.57 23.47 1.75
C ARG A 16 -52.41 21.98 1.41
N LYS A 17 -53.39 21.37 0.75
CA LYS A 17 -53.30 19.96 0.29
C LYS A 17 -52.20 19.78 -0.76
N HIS A 18 -52.11 20.66 -1.75
CA HIS A 18 -51.10 20.57 -2.81
C HIS A 18 -49.68 20.89 -2.31
N GLY A 19 -49.54 21.81 -1.35
CA GLY A 19 -48.24 22.12 -0.73
C GLY A 19 -47.67 20.95 0.10
N VAL A 20 -48.51 20.29 0.89
CA VAL A 20 -48.10 19.11 1.68
C VAL A 20 -47.78 17.93 0.77
N LEU A 21 -48.60 17.67 -0.26
CA LEU A 21 -48.39 16.58 -1.23
C LEU A 21 -47.12 16.77 -2.07
N ARG A 22 -46.77 18.01 -2.43
CA ARG A 22 -45.50 18.34 -3.11
C ARG A 22 -44.29 18.15 -2.20
N LEU A 23 -44.38 18.53 -0.93
CA LEU A 23 -43.29 18.39 0.03
C LEU A 23 -42.99 16.92 0.37
N THR A 24 -44.01 16.08 0.59
CA THR A 24 -43.80 14.65 0.81
C THR A 24 -43.26 13.93 -0.42
N GLY A 25 -43.63 14.36 -1.62
CA GLY A 25 -43.07 13.83 -2.87
C GLY A 25 -41.57 14.12 -3.02
N ILE A 26 -41.14 15.36 -2.70
CA ILE A 26 -39.72 15.76 -2.77
C ILE A 26 -38.89 15.05 -1.69
N LEU A 27 -39.43 14.91 -0.47
CA LEU A 27 -38.73 14.23 0.63
C LEU A 27 -38.53 12.73 0.35
N SER A 28 -39.50 12.07 -0.32
CA SER A 28 -39.38 10.67 -0.70
C SER A 28 -38.35 10.44 -1.81
N LEU A 29 -38.15 11.41 -2.71
CA LEU A 29 -37.12 11.35 -3.76
C LEU A 29 -35.69 11.44 -3.19
N LEU A 30 -35.51 12.15 -2.07
CA LEU A 30 -34.21 12.34 -1.42
C LEU A 30 -33.70 11.07 -0.72
N PHE A 31 -34.58 10.17 -0.27
CA PHE A 31 -34.16 8.91 0.38
C PHE A 31 -33.63 7.86 -0.60
N ILE A 32 -34.00 7.93 -1.88
CA ILE A 32 -33.56 6.98 -2.92
C ILE A 32 -32.12 7.28 -3.39
N LEU A 33 -31.57 8.46 -3.05
CA LEU A 33 -30.16 8.80 -3.29
C LEU A 33 -29.20 8.26 -2.22
N SER A 34 -29.69 7.42 -1.30
CA SER A 34 -28.81 6.60 -0.44
C SER A 34 -28.09 5.60 -1.34
N GLY A 35 -27.01 6.05 -1.98
CA GLY A 35 -26.20 5.26 -2.90
C GLY A 35 -25.88 3.92 -2.26
N CYS A 36 -26.26 2.85 -2.94
CA CYS A 36 -25.89 1.49 -2.56
C CYS A 36 -24.35 1.47 -2.51
N GLN A 37 -23.79 1.48 -1.30
CA GLN A 37 -22.35 1.28 -1.12
C GLN A 37 -22.10 -0.19 -1.43
N THR A 38 -21.93 -0.50 -2.72
CA THR A 38 -21.57 -1.84 -3.15
C THR A 38 -20.20 -2.14 -2.57
N ILE A 39 -20.17 -3.01 -1.55
CA ILE A 39 -18.93 -3.50 -0.97
C ILE A 39 -18.26 -4.35 -2.05
N LEU A 40 -17.13 -3.86 -2.57
CA LEU A 40 -16.35 -4.55 -3.59
C LEU A 40 -15.66 -5.78 -3.00
N SER A 41 -15.56 -6.86 -3.77
CA SER A 41 -14.75 -8.03 -3.41
C SER A 41 -13.24 -7.68 -3.44
N PRO A 42 -12.36 -8.47 -2.80
CA PRO A 42 -10.92 -8.24 -2.87
C PRO A 42 -10.38 -8.16 -4.31
N GLU A 43 -10.88 -9.02 -5.19
CA GLU A 43 -10.55 -9.01 -6.61
C GLU A 43 -10.99 -7.72 -7.31
N GLN A 44 -12.23 -7.28 -7.09
CA GLN A 44 -12.75 -6.05 -7.68
C GLN A 44 -11.98 -4.82 -7.21
N VAL A 45 -11.62 -4.75 -5.93
CA VAL A 45 -10.78 -3.67 -5.38
C VAL A 45 -9.40 -3.69 -6.04
N THR A 46 -8.80 -4.88 -6.20
CA THR A 46 -7.48 -5.07 -6.83
C THR A 46 -7.51 -4.62 -8.30
N ALA A 47 -8.48 -5.10 -9.07
CA ALA A 47 -8.64 -4.75 -10.48
C ALA A 47 -8.88 -3.24 -10.66
N THR A 48 -9.74 -2.65 -9.84
CA THR A 48 -10.05 -1.21 -9.91
C THR A 48 -8.82 -0.36 -9.55
N PHE A 49 -8.10 -0.75 -8.50
CA PHE A 49 -6.86 -0.09 -8.09
C PHE A 49 -5.81 -0.09 -9.21
N TRP A 50 -5.49 -1.26 -9.76
CA TRP A 50 -4.45 -1.37 -10.78
C TRP A 50 -4.86 -0.75 -12.12
N LYS A 51 -6.15 -0.80 -12.48
CA LYS A 51 -6.66 -0.07 -13.64
C LYS A 51 -6.48 1.45 -13.48
N ALA A 52 -6.79 1.98 -12.30
CA ALA A 52 -6.56 3.40 -12.01
C ALA A 52 -5.07 3.76 -12.09
N MET A 53 -4.18 2.90 -11.56
CA MET A 53 -2.73 3.06 -11.68
C MET A 53 -2.26 3.08 -13.14
N ALA A 54 -2.71 2.12 -13.96
CA ALA A 54 -2.34 2.02 -15.37
C ALA A 54 -2.89 3.18 -16.23
N ASN A 55 -4.01 3.78 -15.82
CA ASN A 55 -4.57 4.97 -16.45
C ASN A 55 -3.93 6.29 -15.95
N GLY A 56 -3.06 6.25 -14.94
CA GLY A 56 -2.50 7.44 -14.29
C GLY A 56 -3.51 8.21 -13.40
N GLU A 57 -4.63 7.58 -13.04
CA GLU A 57 -5.71 8.14 -12.22
C GLU A 57 -5.38 8.02 -10.71
N LEU A 58 -4.34 8.70 -10.24
CA LEU A 58 -3.82 8.50 -8.88
C LEU A 58 -4.85 8.74 -7.77
N GLU A 59 -5.70 9.74 -7.90
CA GLU A 59 -6.74 10.03 -6.90
C GLU A 59 -7.82 8.95 -6.86
N SER A 60 -8.06 8.26 -7.99
CA SER A 60 -8.92 7.08 -8.03
C SER A 60 -8.23 5.91 -7.32
N ALA A 61 -6.96 5.67 -7.64
CA ALA A 61 -6.16 4.62 -7.00
C ALA A 61 -6.07 4.80 -5.47
N ARG A 62 -5.81 6.01 -4.97
CA ARG A 62 -5.77 6.32 -3.52
C ARG A 62 -7.06 5.95 -2.79
N LYS A 63 -8.23 6.08 -3.43
CA LYS A 63 -9.51 5.69 -2.79
C LYS A 63 -9.60 4.19 -2.50
N HIS A 64 -8.80 3.37 -3.18
CA HIS A 64 -8.79 1.92 -3.01
C HIS A 64 -7.69 1.42 -2.06
N THR A 65 -6.83 2.29 -1.52
CA THR A 65 -5.78 1.90 -0.57
C THR A 65 -6.19 2.15 0.88
N THR A 66 -5.52 1.46 1.80
CA THR A 66 -5.69 1.69 3.25
C THR A 66 -5.30 3.12 3.58
N GLN A 67 -5.95 3.72 4.57
CA GLN A 67 -5.72 5.13 4.93
C GLN A 67 -4.22 5.40 5.18
N ASP A 68 -3.55 4.49 5.89
CA ASP A 68 -2.14 4.59 6.25
C ASP A 68 -1.19 4.43 5.05
N THR A 69 -1.66 3.97 3.89
CA THR A 69 -0.80 3.77 2.70
C THR A 69 -1.19 4.64 1.51
N GLN A 70 -2.23 5.47 1.64
CA GLN A 70 -2.66 6.40 0.58
C GLN A 70 -1.54 7.29 0.07
N TYR A 71 -0.68 7.82 0.95
CA TYR A 71 0.40 8.73 0.57
C TYR A 71 1.47 8.07 -0.31
N LEU A 72 1.60 6.74 -0.26
CA LEU A 72 2.59 5.99 -1.03
C LEU A 72 2.22 5.86 -2.52
N VAL A 73 0.94 6.04 -2.86
CA VAL A 73 0.47 5.98 -4.25
C VAL A 73 1.11 7.11 -5.05
N ASN A 74 1.88 6.74 -6.06
CA ASN A 74 2.57 7.64 -6.97
C ASN A 74 2.42 7.16 -8.42
N LYS A 75 2.77 8.03 -9.37
CA LYS A 75 2.76 7.66 -10.78
C LYS A 75 3.86 6.64 -11.04
N GLN A 76 3.50 5.55 -11.72
CA GLN A 76 4.45 4.52 -12.17
C GLN A 76 4.46 4.48 -13.69
N GLU A 77 5.43 5.14 -14.32
CA GLU A 77 5.51 5.24 -15.79
C GLU A 77 5.60 3.86 -16.47
N SER A 78 6.23 2.89 -15.80
CA SER A 78 6.43 1.54 -16.28
C SER A 78 5.15 0.72 -16.48
N ILE A 79 4.00 1.18 -15.97
CA ILE A 79 2.71 0.49 -16.11
C ILE A 79 1.64 1.35 -16.77
N ILE A 80 1.97 2.57 -17.20
CA ILE A 80 0.99 3.41 -17.89
C ILE A 80 0.62 2.79 -19.23
N GLY A 81 -0.69 2.70 -19.48
CA GLY A 81 -1.26 2.14 -20.71
C GLY A 81 -1.27 0.61 -20.77
N THR A 82 -0.96 -0.07 -19.66
CA THR A 82 -0.96 -1.53 -19.59
C THR A 82 -2.32 -2.05 -19.11
N SER A 83 -2.57 -3.35 -19.29
CA SER A 83 -3.81 -4.01 -18.86
C SER A 83 -3.49 -4.99 -17.74
N PRO A 84 -3.72 -4.62 -16.46
CA PRO A 84 -3.54 -5.52 -15.32
C PRO A 84 -4.56 -6.66 -15.33
N GLU A 85 -4.13 -7.84 -14.94
CA GLU A 85 -4.97 -9.04 -14.79
C GLU A 85 -4.93 -9.55 -13.35
N THR A 86 -6.06 -10.09 -12.88
CA THR A 86 -6.18 -10.73 -11.56
C THR A 86 -6.28 -12.24 -11.70
N GLY A 87 -5.72 -12.96 -10.73
CA GLY A 87 -5.70 -14.42 -10.68
C GLY A 87 -6.26 -14.95 -9.36
N VAL A 88 -5.59 -15.97 -8.82
CA VAL A 88 -6.00 -16.67 -7.59
C VAL A 88 -6.20 -15.70 -6.42
N ILE A 89 -7.30 -15.90 -5.68
CA ILE A 89 -7.68 -15.10 -4.52
C ILE A 89 -7.61 -15.98 -3.27
N VAL A 90 -6.91 -15.52 -2.24
CA VAL A 90 -6.85 -16.15 -0.92
C VAL A 90 -7.37 -15.17 0.12
N ILE A 91 -8.46 -15.52 0.81
CA ILE A 91 -9.11 -14.67 1.82
C ILE A 91 -8.88 -15.28 3.20
N ASN A 92 -8.23 -14.53 4.09
CA ASN A 92 -7.97 -14.86 5.48
C ASN A 92 -8.33 -13.64 6.35
N ASP A 93 -9.63 -13.44 6.62
CA ASP A 93 -10.16 -12.24 7.30
C ASP A 93 -9.35 -11.89 8.56
N PRO A 94 -8.90 -10.62 8.74
CA PRO A 94 -9.27 -9.42 7.99
C PRO A 94 -8.40 -9.14 6.74
N ASN A 95 -7.63 -10.11 6.26
CA ASN A 95 -6.68 -9.95 5.16
C ASN A 95 -7.12 -10.72 3.91
N ALA A 96 -6.67 -10.28 2.75
CA ALA A 96 -6.77 -11.06 1.52
C ALA A 96 -5.53 -10.85 0.65
N LYS A 97 -5.25 -11.82 -0.22
CA LYS A 97 -4.23 -11.73 -1.26
C LYS A 97 -4.86 -12.05 -2.60
N VAL A 98 -4.53 -11.25 -3.60
CA VAL A 98 -4.97 -11.45 -4.99
C VAL A 98 -3.74 -11.49 -5.87
N ALA A 99 -3.51 -12.63 -6.52
CA ALA A 99 -2.46 -12.75 -7.52
C ALA A 99 -2.74 -11.74 -8.64
N THR A 100 -1.74 -10.96 -9.01
CA THR A 100 -1.84 -9.86 -9.96
C THR A 100 -0.74 -10.00 -11.00
N VAL A 101 -1.10 -9.80 -12.27
CA VAL A 101 -0.20 -9.87 -13.41
C VAL A 101 -0.25 -8.53 -14.14
N ILE A 102 0.90 -7.88 -14.32
CA ILE A 102 1.02 -6.60 -15.00
C ILE A 102 2.11 -6.69 -16.06
N ALA A 103 1.76 -6.42 -17.32
CA ALA A 103 2.74 -6.18 -18.37
C ALA A 103 3.44 -4.85 -18.12
N LEU A 104 4.77 -4.80 -18.21
CA LEU A 104 5.53 -3.57 -18.15
C LEU A 104 5.63 -2.92 -19.53
N ASN A 105 5.40 -1.61 -19.56
CA ASN A 105 5.68 -0.76 -20.70
C ASN A 105 7.17 -0.41 -20.71
N ASN A 106 8.02 -1.34 -21.17
CA ASN A 106 9.45 -1.12 -21.33
C ASN A 106 9.85 -1.33 -22.81
N PRO A 107 10.44 -0.33 -23.47
CA PRO A 107 10.82 -0.42 -24.88
C PRO A 107 11.86 -1.52 -25.19
N GLU A 108 12.61 -2.00 -24.20
CA GLU A 108 13.69 -2.98 -24.39
C GLU A 108 13.23 -4.43 -24.15
N ASN A 109 12.14 -4.65 -23.40
CA ASN A 109 11.68 -6.00 -23.06
C ASN A 109 10.24 -5.98 -22.51
N ASN A 110 9.30 -6.63 -23.22
CA ASN A 110 7.91 -6.84 -22.79
C ASN A 110 7.83 -7.83 -21.61
N LYS A 111 8.35 -7.42 -20.45
CA LYS A 111 8.34 -8.23 -19.23
C LYS A 111 6.97 -8.17 -18.56
N THR A 112 6.52 -9.33 -18.11
CA THR A 112 5.32 -9.44 -17.27
C THR A 112 5.74 -9.66 -15.83
N LEU A 113 5.06 -9.01 -14.89
CA LEU A 113 5.32 -9.12 -13.46
C LEU A 113 4.13 -9.72 -12.75
N THR A 114 4.40 -10.77 -11.98
CA THR A 114 3.39 -11.52 -11.23
C THR A 114 3.70 -11.41 -9.74
N PHE A 115 2.74 -10.94 -8.96
CA PHE A 115 2.91 -10.69 -7.52
C PHE A 115 1.57 -10.75 -6.79
N ASP A 116 1.61 -10.86 -5.47
CA ASP A 116 0.41 -10.79 -4.64
C ASP A 116 0.10 -9.33 -4.27
N THR A 117 -1.07 -8.84 -4.68
CA THR A 117 -1.67 -7.64 -4.10
C THR A 117 -2.24 -8.00 -2.74
N VAL A 118 -1.83 -7.27 -1.71
CA VAL A 118 -2.30 -7.51 -0.34
C VAL A 118 -3.40 -6.52 0.01
N LEU A 119 -4.46 -7.04 0.61
CA LEU A 119 -5.61 -6.26 1.04
C LEU A 119 -5.87 -6.45 2.52
N LEU A 120 -6.31 -5.36 3.14
CA LEU A 120 -6.79 -5.29 4.50
C LEU A 120 -8.22 -4.76 4.51
N LYS A 121 -9.05 -5.29 5.40
CA LYS A 121 -10.43 -4.83 5.57
C LYS A 121 -10.49 -3.67 6.56
N GLU A 122 -10.79 -2.47 6.08
CA GLU A 122 -10.98 -1.26 6.89
C GLU A 122 -12.47 -0.86 6.87
N ASN A 123 -13.09 -0.68 8.05
CA ASN A 123 -14.51 -0.33 8.17
C ASN A 123 -15.43 -1.25 7.35
N ASN A 124 -15.13 -2.56 7.37
CA ASN A 124 -15.83 -3.60 6.61
C ASN A 124 -15.72 -3.49 5.08
N VAL A 125 -14.78 -2.68 4.56
CA VAL A 125 -14.49 -2.51 3.13
C VAL A 125 -13.06 -2.95 2.84
N TRP A 126 -12.87 -3.70 1.76
CA TRP A 126 -11.54 -4.10 1.32
C TRP A 126 -10.75 -2.92 0.77
N LYS A 127 -9.49 -2.80 1.18
CA LYS A 127 -8.53 -1.80 0.75
C LYS A 127 -7.19 -2.45 0.47
N VAL A 128 -6.46 -1.97 -0.52
CA VAL A 128 -5.11 -2.40 -0.81
C VAL A 128 -4.17 -1.88 0.28
N ASP A 129 -3.49 -2.78 1.00
CA ASP A 129 -2.32 -2.40 1.78
C ASP A 129 -1.17 -2.19 0.78
N TYR A 130 -1.02 -0.95 0.34
CA TYR A 130 -0.10 -0.65 -0.75
C TYR A 130 1.36 -0.78 -0.31
N ARG A 131 1.66 -0.55 0.97
CA ARG A 131 3.00 -0.78 1.52
C ARG A 131 3.36 -2.25 1.48
N GLN A 132 2.48 -3.14 1.94
CA GLN A 132 2.75 -4.57 1.90
C GLN A 132 2.79 -5.12 0.47
N THR A 133 1.95 -4.58 -0.41
CA THR A 133 1.99 -4.88 -1.84
C THR A 133 3.32 -4.45 -2.48
N LEU A 134 3.83 -3.25 -2.16
CA LEU A 134 5.15 -2.79 -2.61
C LEU A 134 6.28 -3.66 -2.06
N ASN A 135 6.17 -4.18 -0.84
CA ASN A 135 7.16 -5.11 -0.28
C ASN A 135 7.18 -6.43 -1.06
N ASN A 136 6.02 -6.95 -1.47
CA ASN A 136 5.95 -8.13 -2.35
C ASN A 136 6.53 -7.84 -3.74
N LEU A 137 6.31 -6.62 -4.24
CA LEU A 137 6.86 -6.14 -5.51
C LEU A 137 8.37 -5.93 -5.45
N SER A 138 8.94 -5.54 -4.31
CA SER A 138 10.38 -5.27 -4.16
C SER A 138 11.25 -6.52 -4.29
N ILE A 139 10.64 -7.71 -4.22
CA ILE A 139 11.28 -9.00 -4.52
C ILE A 139 11.42 -9.19 -6.05
N LEU A 140 10.76 -8.36 -6.87
CA LEU A 140 10.79 -8.37 -8.33
C LEU A 140 11.25 -7.00 -8.89
N PRO A 141 11.90 -6.95 -10.06
CA PRO A 141 12.50 -5.72 -10.58
C PRO A 141 11.43 -4.83 -11.23
N PHE A 142 10.60 -4.16 -10.42
CA PHE A 142 9.52 -3.26 -10.89
C PHE A 142 10.02 -1.83 -11.24
N GLY A 143 11.32 -1.54 -11.13
CA GLY A 143 11.97 -0.55 -12.01
C GLY A 143 12.83 0.55 -11.39
N GLU A 144 12.60 1.02 -10.16
CA GLU A 144 13.25 2.28 -9.69
C GLU A 144 14.05 2.21 -8.38
N VAL A 145 13.88 1.15 -7.58
CA VAL A 145 14.77 0.91 -6.43
C VAL A 145 16.18 0.51 -6.90
N ILE A 146 16.33 -0.18 -8.05
CA ILE A 146 17.64 -0.53 -8.62
C ILE A 146 18.38 0.69 -9.19
N ASN A 147 17.68 1.69 -9.73
CA ASN A 147 18.31 2.89 -10.28
C ASN A 147 18.69 3.91 -9.18
N SER A 148 17.93 3.99 -8.08
CA SER A 148 18.29 4.77 -6.89
C SER A 148 19.34 4.07 -6.01
N LEU A 149 19.40 2.73 -5.99
CA LEU A 149 20.51 1.97 -5.39
C LEU A 149 21.83 2.10 -6.18
N ARG A 150 21.79 2.31 -7.51
CA ARG A 150 23.02 2.59 -8.30
C ARG A 150 23.65 3.93 -7.89
N GLY A 151 22.82 4.95 -7.65
CA GLY A 151 23.28 6.24 -7.11
C GLY A 151 23.76 6.17 -5.65
N ILE A 152 23.19 5.28 -4.84
CA ILE A 152 23.68 5.00 -3.48
C ILE A 152 24.99 4.19 -3.54
N GLY A 153 25.15 3.27 -4.49
CA GLY A 153 26.37 2.50 -4.72
C GLY A 153 27.57 3.39 -5.07
N ASP A 154 27.41 4.38 -5.95
CA ASP A 154 28.49 5.31 -6.32
C ASP A 154 28.91 6.23 -5.15
N VAL A 155 27.96 6.65 -4.31
CA VAL A 155 28.22 7.45 -3.10
C VAL A 155 28.84 6.61 -2.00
N ILE A 156 28.39 5.37 -1.84
CA ILE A 156 28.97 4.40 -0.89
C ILE A 156 30.38 4.02 -1.33
N ASN A 157 30.66 3.79 -2.61
CA ASN A 157 31.99 3.41 -3.09
C ASN A 157 33.02 4.52 -2.86
N LYS A 158 32.66 5.78 -3.17
CA LYS A 158 33.50 6.95 -2.86
C LYS A 158 33.72 7.15 -1.36
N LYS A 159 32.69 6.91 -0.54
CA LYS A 159 32.78 7.07 0.92
C LYS A 159 33.50 5.89 1.58
N LEU A 160 33.42 4.68 1.01
CA LEU A 160 34.18 3.52 1.42
C LEU A 160 35.65 3.66 1.05
N GLU A 161 36.02 4.06 -0.17
CA GLU A 161 37.42 4.32 -0.53
C GLU A 161 38.09 5.34 0.40
N GLN A 162 37.35 6.38 0.81
CA GLN A 162 37.83 7.38 1.76
C GLN A 162 37.90 6.87 3.22
N GLN A 163 37.11 5.86 3.59
CA GLN A 163 37.04 5.32 4.97
C GLN A 163 37.70 3.94 5.16
N MET A 164 38.09 3.27 4.08
CA MET A 164 38.87 2.02 4.06
C MET A 164 40.08 2.06 5.00
N PRO A 165 40.95 3.08 4.98
CA PRO A 165 42.10 3.13 5.90
C PRO A 165 41.70 3.25 7.37
N PHE A 166 40.51 3.77 7.69
CA PHE A 166 40.02 3.83 9.07
C PHE A 166 39.40 2.49 9.51
N ILE A 167 38.72 1.79 8.60
CA ILE A 167 38.12 0.47 8.85
C ILE A 167 39.21 -0.60 9.03
N GLU A 168 40.26 -0.59 8.19
CA GLU A 168 41.39 -1.52 8.32
C GLU A 168 42.10 -1.40 9.67
N ASN A 169 42.29 -0.17 10.15
CA ASN A 169 42.93 0.08 11.44
C ASN A 169 42.06 -0.39 12.63
N GLN A 170 40.73 -0.25 12.54
CA GLN A 170 39.83 -0.77 13.57
C GLN A 170 39.72 -2.29 13.57
N ILE A 171 39.70 -2.92 12.39
CA ILE A 171 39.67 -4.38 12.28
C ILE A 171 40.97 -4.98 12.83
N ARG A 172 42.12 -4.35 12.54
CA ARG A 172 43.41 -4.79 13.08
C ARG A 172 43.48 -4.63 14.60
N SER A 173 43.09 -3.47 15.14
CA SER A 173 43.12 -3.26 16.60
C SER A 173 42.15 -4.19 17.35
N PHE A 174 40.99 -4.48 16.75
CA PHE A 174 40.05 -5.46 17.29
C PHE A 174 40.59 -6.89 17.23
N SER A 175 41.25 -7.27 16.13
CA SER A 175 41.91 -8.58 15.99
C SER A 175 43.04 -8.75 17.01
N ASP A 176 43.86 -7.73 17.21
CA ASP A 176 44.98 -7.76 18.16
C ASP A 176 44.46 -7.88 19.60
N GLU A 177 43.37 -7.17 19.93
CA GLU A 177 42.74 -7.27 21.25
C GLU A 177 42.08 -8.63 21.49
N LEU A 178 41.46 -9.24 20.47
CA LEU A 178 40.92 -10.60 20.58
C LEU A 178 42.02 -11.64 20.80
N ILE A 179 43.15 -11.54 20.09
CA ILE A 179 44.30 -12.44 20.29
C ILE A 179 44.85 -12.29 21.70
N ARG A 180 44.99 -11.05 22.17
CA ARG A 180 45.46 -10.74 23.53
C ARG A 180 44.54 -11.35 24.60
N GLN A 181 43.23 -11.22 24.45
CA GLN A 181 42.26 -11.79 25.38
C GLN A 181 42.26 -13.33 25.36
N LEU A 182 42.42 -13.95 24.19
CA LEU A 182 42.53 -15.40 24.08
C LEU A 182 43.81 -15.95 24.71
N ASP A 183 44.94 -15.27 24.53
CA ASP A 183 46.20 -15.64 25.19
C ASP A 183 46.13 -15.45 26.71
N GLU A 184 45.51 -14.37 27.18
CA GLU A 184 45.30 -14.12 28.60
C GLU A 184 44.40 -15.19 29.23
N PHE A 185 43.32 -15.58 28.53
CA PHE A 185 42.45 -16.68 28.93
C PHE A 185 43.19 -18.03 28.96
N ARG A 186 44.01 -18.35 27.95
CA ARG A 186 44.85 -19.56 27.94
C ARG A 186 45.82 -19.58 29.12
N ASN A 187 46.50 -18.46 29.37
CA ASN A 187 47.46 -18.34 30.46
C ASN A 187 46.77 -18.45 31.84
N GLN A 188 45.53 -17.99 31.98
CA GLN A 188 44.74 -18.19 33.18
C GLN A 188 44.39 -19.67 33.37
N LEU A 189 43.96 -20.37 32.32
CA LEU A 189 43.69 -21.81 32.37
C LEU A 189 44.93 -22.63 32.75
N GLU A 190 46.09 -22.28 32.20
CA GLU A 190 47.37 -22.94 32.46
C GLU A 190 47.87 -22.70 33.89
N LYS A 191 47.62 -21.50 34.46
CA LYS A 191 47.90 -21.21 35.87
C LYS A 191 46.95 -21.90 36.85
N THR A 192 45.70 -22.15 36.45
CA THR A 192 44.71 -22.83 37.30
C THR A 192 44.77 -24.36 37.22
N ASN A 193 45.63 -24.93 36.37
CA ASN A 193 45.76 -26.38 36.21
C ASN A 193 47.17 -26.83 36.65
N PRO A 194 47.40 -27.11 37.96
CA PRO A 194 48.64 -27.73 38.39
C PRO A 194 48.65 -29.16 37.87
N THR A 195 49.54 -29.44 36.92
CA THR A 195 49.75 -30.80 36.39
C THR A 195 50.01 -31.76 37.56
N GLU A 196 49.11 -32.74 37.73
CA GLU A 196 49.46 -34.05 38.28
C GLU A 196 50.69 -34.56 37.51
N LYS A 197 51.86 -34.33 38.08
CA LYS A 197 53.04 -35.15 37.84
C LYS A 197 53.27 -35.99 39.07
N GLN A 198 52.57 -37.12 39.15
CA GLN A 198 53.09 -38.37 39.70
C GLN A 198 52.36 -39.57 39.11
#